data_AF-A0A4U5U2Q7-F1
#
_entry.id   AF-A0A4U5U2Q7-F1
#
_cell.length_a   1.000
_cell.length_b   1.000
_cell.length_c   1.000
_cell.angle_alpha   90.00
_cell.angle_beta   90.00
_cell.angle_gamma   90.00
#
_symmetry.space_group_name_H-M   'P 1'
#
loop_
_entity.id
_entity.type
_entity.pdbx_description
1 polymer ?
#
loop_
_entity_poly.entity_id
_entity_poly.type
_entity_poly.pdbx_seq_one_letter_code
_entity_poly.pdbx_strand_id
1 'polypeptide(L)'
;MSRSLEEDSMVDGPLISPDVLHSAIRREFQTVPTPCHAGLLSLLHVVFVVLSMCVGVMCVLKFGQEEVCTSILHNVRGDSVILFGKVCLWVLVLLFSGCVQHHHNRARSRGYLRFYRQTQGLKHLPLTVYSAGNVLLLVLLAAQLPLKWHTYMLLSILGLELLVALPCLLYYTVKVMQFNRERAAPDVSQEEHSHNFSVTNLSTETGFREGSSLEEVVEKQADLIEYLKQHNTLLSKRLLNLTAQH
;
A
#
# COMPACT_ATOMS: atom_id res chain seq x y z
N MET A 1 -76.17 -3.49 -14.15
CA MET A 1 -75.66 -3.36 -12.77
C MET A 1 -74.16 -3.20 -12.87
N SER A 2 -73.66 -2.12 -12.29
CA SER A 2 -72.35 -1.50 -12.46
C SER A 2 -71.33 -1.97 -11.41
N ARG A 3 -70.06 -2.15 -11.83
CA ARG A 3 -68.80 -1.80 -11.12
C ARG A 3 -67.62 -2.40 -11.91
N SER A 4 -66.86 -1.66 -12.71
CA SER A 4 -65.89 -0.58 -12.37
C SER A 4 -64.63 -1.11 -11.69
N LEU A 5 -63.54 -1.13 -12.46
CA LEU A 5 -62.17 -0.70 -12.14
C LEU A 5 -61.67 -0.94 -10.71
N GLU A 6 -60.67 -1.81 -10.59
CA GLU A 6 -59.49 -1.55 -9.77
C GLU A 6 -58.29 -2.19 -10.48
N GLU A 7 -57.68 -1.38 -11.35
CA GLU A 7 -56.30 -1.54 -11.79
C GLU A 7 -55.40 -1.45 -10.56
N ASP A 8 -54.90 -2.58 -10.08
CA ASP A 8 -53.79 -2.56 -9.12
C ASP A 8 -52.51 -2.27 -9.91
N SER A 9 -52.33 -0.98 -10.23
CA SER A 9 -51.08 -0.39 -10.69
C SER A 9 -50.07 -0.59 -9.57
N MET A 10 -49.38 -1.72 -9.62
CA MET A 10 -48.31 -2.10 -8.72
C MET A 10 -47.16 -1.10 -8.91
N VAL A 11 -47.26 0.00 -8.17
CA VAL A 11 -46.27 1.04 -7.88
C VAL A 11 -44.95 0.83 -8.66
N ASP A 12 -44.88 1.43 -9.84
CA ASP A 12 -43.62 1.80 -10.49
C ASP A 12 -42.97 2.89 -9.63
N GLY A 13 -42.45 2.50 -8.47
CA GLY A 13 -41.45 3.30 -7.77
C GLY A 13 -40.29 3.49 -8.76
N PRO A 14 -39.68 4.69 -8.85
CA PRO A 14 -38.68 4.96 -9.86
C PRO A 14 -37.57 3.92 -9.72
N LEU A 15 -37.54 2.97 -10.65
CA LEU A 15 -36.48 1.99 -10.79
C LEU A 15 -35.24 2.83 -11.01
N ILE A 16 -34.43 2.96 -9.96
CA ILE A 16 -33.11 3.58 -10.04
C ILE A 16 -32.42 2.80 -11.16
N SER A 17 -32.26 3.46 -12.31
CA SER A 17 -31.74 2.79 -13.51
C SER A 17 -30.45 2.06 -13.10
N PRO A 18 -30.26 0.80 -13.53
CA PRO A 18 -29.03 0.09 -13.25
C PRO A 18 -27.81 0.91 -13.69
N ASP A 19 -27.94 1.80 -14.67
CA ASP A 19 -26.90 2.75 -15.07
C ASP A 19 -26.58 3.80 -14.00
N VAL A 20 -27.59 4.31 -13.29
CA VAL A 20 -27.41 5.28 -12.20
C VAL A 20 -26.80 4.58 -10.98
N LEU A 21 -27.26 3.37 -10.65
CA LEU A 21 -26.71 2.57 -9.57
C LEU A 21 -25.27 2.09 -9.90
N HIS A 22 -25.02 1.63 -11.13
CA HIS A 22 -23.68 1.28 -11.60
C HIS A 22 -22.78 2.50 -11.66
N SER A 23 -23.27 3.70 -12.02
CA SER A 23 -22.47 4.92 -11.97
C SER A 23 -22.13 5.34 -10.54
N ALA A 24 -23.05 5.14 -9.59
CA ALA A 24 -22.82 5.39 -8.16
C ALA A 24 -21.88 4.36 -7.51
N ILE A 25 -21.94 3.09 -7.97
CA ILE A 25 -21.04 1.99 -7.55
C ILE A 25 -19.68 2.08 -8.24
N ARG A 26 -19.62 2.60 -9.47
CA ARG A 26 -18.41 3.00 -10.21
C ARG A 26 -17.84 4.26 -9.57
N ARG A 27 -17.45 4.14 -8.29
CA ARG A 27 -16.60 5.10 -7.61
C ARG A 27 -15.43 5.41 -8.54
N GLU A 28 -15.39 6.65 -9.02
CA GLU A 28 -14.33 7.17 -9.85
C GLU A 28 -12.98 6.69 -9.31
N PHE A 29 -12.20 6.11 -10.21
CA PHE A 29 -10.83 5.68 -9.94
C PHE A 29 -10.03 6.89 -9.41
N GLN A 30 -9.82 6.95 -8.11
CA GLN A 30 -8.99 7.97 -7.49
C GLN A 30 -7.56 7.45 -7.44
N THR A 31 -6.74 7.97 -8.34
CA THR A 31 -5.29 7.75 -8.37
C THR A 31 -4.68 8.00 -7.01
N VAL A 32 -3.74 7.15 -6.59
CA VAL A 32 -2.99 7.39 -5.36
C VAL A 32 -1.94 8.47 -5.66
N PRO A 33 -2.02 9.69 -5.06
CA PRO A 33 -1.14 10.81 -5.40
C PRO A 33 0.26 10.71 -4.74
N THR A 34 0.69 9.50 -4.37
CA THR A 34 1.98 9.25 -3.75
C THR A 34 3.21 9.28 -4.68
N PRO A 35 3.15 9.13 -6.03
CA PRO A 35 4.37 9.07 -6.83
C PRO A 35 5.09 10.41 -6.93
N CYS A 36 4.37 11.54 -7.00
CA CYS A 36 4.99 12.88 -7.01
C CYS A 36 5.73 13.15 -5.70
N HIS A 37 5.09 12.84 -4.57
CA HIS A 37 5.70 12.96 -3.24
C HIS A 37 6.92 12.05 -3.07
N ALA A 38 6.87 10.81 -3.59
CA ALA A 38 8.00 9.87 -3.56
C ALA A 38 9.19 10.37 -4.40
N GLY A 39 8.90 10.95 -5.58
CA GLY A 39 9.90 11.57 -6.45
C GLY A 39 10.57 12.78 -5.80
N LEU A 40 9.78 13.68 -5.21
CA LEU A 40 10.28 14.83 -4.47
C LEU A 40 11.17 14.41 -3.29
N LEU A 41 10.74 13.41 -2.52
CA LEU A 41 11.53 12.88 -1.40
C LEU A 41 12.86 12.28 -1.86
N SER A 42 12.85 11.56 -2.99
CA SER A 42 14.07 10.99 -3.60
C SER A 42 15.03 12.08 -4.05
N LEU A 43 14.52 13.13 -4.71
CA LEU A 43 15.32 14.28 -5.12
C LEU A 43 15.93 15.01 -3.92
N LEU A 44 15.12 15.26 -2.88
CA LEU A 44 15.58 15.90 -1.65
C LEU A 44 16.69 15.10 -0.98
N HIS A 45 16.58 13.77 -0.94
CA HIS A 45 17.62 12.92 -0.36
C HIS A 45 18.92 12.99 -1.16
N VAL A 46 18.86 12.94 -2.50
CA VAL A 46 20.04 13.10 -3.37
C VAL A 46 20.72 14.44 -3.11
N VAL A 47 19.95 15.54 -3.09
CA VAL A 47 20.48 16.89 -2.82
C VAL A 47 21.12 16.95 -1.44
N PHE A 48 20.48 16.39 -0.41
CA PHE A 48 21.02 16.35 0.95
C PHE A 48 22.37 15.61 1.02
N VAL A 49 22.49 14.44 0.37
CA VAL A 49 23.74 13.66 0.37
C VAL A 49 24.84 14.39 -0.39
N VAL A 50 24.54 15.00 -1.53
CA VAL A 50 25.51 15.80 -2.29
C VAL A 50 26.00 16.98 -1.47
N LEU A 51 25.10 17.74 -0.84
CA LEU A 51 25.48 18.86 0.04
C LEU A 51 26.30 18.38 1.24
N SER A 52 25.93 17.26 1.85
CA SER A 52 26.67 16.66 2.97
C SER A 52 28.07 16.22 2.56
N MET A 53 28.23 15.66 1.35
CA MET A 53 29.54 15.34 0.77
C MET A 53 30.39 16.59 0.56
N CYS A 54 29.80 17.66 -0.01
CA CYS A 54 30.50 18.94 -0.18
C CYS A 54 30.96 19.51 1.16
N VAL A 55 30.08 19.55 2.17
CA VAL A 55 30.42 20.03 3.52
C VAL A 55 31.48 19.12 4.16
N GLY A 56 31.32 17.80 4.12
CA GLY A 56 32.29 16.87 4.74
C GLY A 56 33.70 16.98 4.14
N VAL A 57 33.80 17.08 2.81
CA VAL A 57 35.10 17.18 2.12
C VAL A 57 35.74 18.55 2.30
N MET A 58 34.98 19.63 2.08
CA MET A 58 35.52 21.00 2.09
C MET A 58 35.73 21.50 3.53
N CYS A 59 34.73 21.35 4.41
CA CYS A 59 34.75 21.91 5.75
C CYS A 59 35.48 21.05 6.78
N VAL A 60 35.33 19.72 6.72
CA VAL A 60 35.79 18.84 7.81
C VAL A 60 37.11 18.15 7.47
N LEU A 61 37.25 17.64 6.25
CA LEU A 61 38.50 17.04 5.77
C LEU A 61 39.53 18.09 5.31
N LYS A 62 39.17 19.38 5.33
CA LYS A 62 40.03 20.52 4.98
C LYS A 62 40.70 20.40 3.61
N PHE A 63 40.01 19.79 2.64
CA PHE A 63 40.56 19.56 1.29
C PHE A 63 40.50 20.78 0.36
N GLY A 64 40.10 21.96 0.86
CA GLY A 64 40.18 23.20 0.11
C GLY A 64 39.24 24.28 0.65
N GLN A 65 39.78 25.47 0.90
CA GLN A 65 39.11 26.71 1.33
C GLN A 65 38.39 26.68 2.70
N GLU A 66 39.19 26.69 3.77
CA GLU A 66 38.70 26.96 5.14
C GLU A 66 37.88 28.27 5.23
N GLU A 67 38.22 29.27 4.42
CA GLU A 67 37.57 30.58 4.37
C GLU A 67 36.14 30.55 3.80
N VAL A 68 35.87 29.64 2.85
CA VAL A 68 34.51 29.45 2.31
C VAL A 68 33.66 28.67 3.31
N CYS A 69 34.27 27.77 4.08
CA CYS A 69 33.55 27.07 5.12
C CYS A 69 33.14 27.99 6.27
N THR A 70 34.04 28.89 6.71
CA THR A 70 33.70 29.87 7.75
C THR A 70 32.67 30.89 7.27
N SER A 71 32.63 31.24 5.97
CA SER A 71 31.59 32.15 5.45
C SER A 71 30.20 31.51 5.37
N ILE A 72 30.12 30.22 5.04
CA ILE A 72 28.83 29.49 4.92
C ILE A 72 28.32 28.99 6.27
N LEU A 73 29.22 28.43 7.10
CA LEU A 73 28.86 27.74 8.35
C LEU A 73 29.07 28.57 9.61
N HIS A 74 29.63 29.77 9.44
CA HIS A 74 29.97 30.72 10.50
C HIS A 74 30.72 30.05 11.66
N ASN A 75 30.01 29.72 12.75
CA ASN A 75 30.58 29.13 13.97
C ASN A 75 30.05 27.72 14.29
N VAL A 76 29.26 27.12 13.40
CA VAL A 76 28.70 25.78 13.60
C VAL A 76 29.65 24.74 13.01
N ARG A 77 29.88 23.63 13.70
CA ARG A 77 30.69 22.53 13.18
C ARG A 77 29.96 21.80 12.04
N GLY A 78 30.68 21.46 10.97
CA GLY A 78 30.18 20.79 9.76
C GLY A 78 29.44 19.48 10.04
N ASP A 79 29.98 18.67 10.95
CA ASP A 79 29.37 17.42 11.41
C ASP A 79 27.98 17.61 12.01
N SER A 80 27.80 18.67 12.81
CA SER A 80 26.55 18.99 13.51
C SER A 80 25.46 19.36 12.52
N VAL A 81 25.79 20.14 11.48
CA VAL A 81 24.84 20.52 10.43
C VAL A 81 24.37 19.29 9.64
N ILE A 82 25.29 18.37 9.33
CA ILE A 82 24.94 17.11 8.64
C ILE A 82 24.00 16.27 9.52
N LEU A 83 24.26 16.18 10.83
CA LEU A 83 23.40 15.45 11.77
C LEU A 83 22.01 16.08 11.90
N PHE A 84 21.90 17.41 12.03
CA PHE A 84 20.60 18.09 12.06
C PHE A 84 19.82 17.88 10.77
N GLY A 85 20.48 18.00 9.62
CA GLY A 85 19.87 17.73 8.32
C GLY A 85 19.37 16.28 8.20
N LYS A 86 20.12 15.30 8.73
CA LYS A 86 19.69 13.90 8.78
C LYS A 86 18.43 13.70 9.60
N VAL A 87 18.32 14.37 10.75
CA VAL A 87 17.12 14.31 11.60
C VAL A 87 15.93 14.92 10.85
N CYS A 88 16.10 16.09 10.23
CA CYS A 88 15.05 16.71 9.41
C CYS A 88 14.60 15.80 8.26
N LEU A 89 15.53 15.18 7.55
CA LEU A 89 15.23 14.23 6.48
C LEU A 89 14.45 13.02 7.01
N TRP A 90 14.85 12.46 8.15
CA TRP A 90 14.15 11.32 8.75
C TRP A 90 12.72 11.68 9.14
N VAL A 91 12.48 12.88 9.69
CA VAL A 91 11.12 13.36 10.00
C VAL A 91 10.28 13.47 8.72
N LEU A 92 10.84 13.98 7.62
CA LEU A 92 10.14 14.06 6.34
C LEU A 92 9.79 12.66 5.79
N VAL A 93 10.70 11.70 5.90
CA VAL A 93 10.44 10.29 5.53
C VAL A 93 9.32 9.71 6.39
N LEU A 94 9.33 9.96 7.70
CA LEU A 94 8.30 9.49 8.62
C LEU A 94 6.92 10.06 8.26
N LEU A 95 6.83 11.36 7.98
CA LEU A 95 5.60 11.99 7.52
C LEU A 95 5.11 11.39 6.20
N PHE A 96 6.02 11.19 5.23
CA PHE A 96 5.70 10.55 3.96
C PHE A 96 5.17 9.13 4.17
N SER A 97 5.82 8.31 5.01
CA SER A 97 5.35 6.97 5.35
C SER A 97 3.96 6.99 5.99
N GLY A 98 3.68 7.95 6.87
CA GLY A 98 2.34 8.17 7.45
C GLY A 98 1.29 8.52 6.40
N CYS A 99 1.59 9.46 5.49
CA CYS A 99 0.71 9.83 4.38
C CYS A 99 0.43 8.64 3.45
N VAL A 100 1.46 7.89 3.07
CA VAL A 100 1.33 6.67 2.26
C VAL A 100 0.43 5.66 2.98
N GLN A 101 0.64 5.44 4.28
CA GLN A 101 -0.17 4.52 5.07
C GLN A 101 -1.64 4.95 5.13
N HIS A 102 -1.91 6.25 5.28
CA HIS A 102 -3.26 6.80 5.28
C HIS A 102 -3.95 6.59 3.91
N HIS A 103 -3.25 6.92 2.81
CA HIS A 103 -3.76 6.71 1.46
C HIS A 103 -4.01 5.23 1.15
N HIS A 104 -3.13 4.32 1.58
CA HIS A 104 -3.29 2.88 1.41
C HIS A 104 -4.44 2.32 2.25
N ASN A 105 -4.65 2.80 3.49
CA ASN A 105 -5.81 2.42 4.29
C ASN A 105 -7.13 2.88 3.65
N ARG A 106 -7.14 4.09 3.06
CA ARG A 106 -8.29 4.59 2.30
C ARG A 106 -8.53 3.75 1.05
N ALA A 107 -7.48 3.35 0.33
CA ALA A 107 -7.60 2.42 -0.80
C ALA A 107 -8.16 1.05 -0.37
N ARG A 108 -7.72 0.51 0.78
CA ARG A 108 -8.25 -0.73 1.35
C ARG A 108 -9.75 -0.64 1.65
N SER A 109 -10.22 0.47 2.23
CA SER A 109 -11.66 0.67 2.51
C SER A 109 -12.55 0.73 1.26
N ARG A 110 -11.95 0.82 0.07
CA ARG A 110 -12.62 0.90 -1.23
C ARG A 110 -12.58 -0.41 -2.02
N GLY A 111 -12.03 -1.48 -1.45
CA GLY A 111 -12.03 -2.81 -2.06
C GLY A 111 -10.77 -3.19 -2.85
N TYR A 112 -9.68 -2.40 -2.79
CA TYR A 112 -8.39 -2.72 -3.44
C TYR A 112 -7.50 -3.62 -2.56
N LEU A 113 -7.98 -4.81 -2.22
CA LEU A 113 -7.31 -5.72 -1.27
C LEU A 113 -6.08 -6.42 -1.88
N ARG A 114 -6.14 -6.79 -3.17
CA ARG A 114 -5.01 -7.44 -3.86
C ARG A 114 -3.81 -6.49 -3.99
N PHE A 115 -4.07 -5.23 -4.37
CA PHE A 115 -3.05 -4.19 -4.41
C PHE A 115 -2.45 -3.89 -3.03
N TYR A 116 -3.28 -3.86 -1.99
CA TYR A 116 -2.82 -3.67 -0.61
C TYR A 116 -1.87 -4.80 -0.16
N ARG A 117 -2.20 -6.07 -0.42
CA ARG A 117 -1.34 -7.21 -0.07
C ARG A 117 0.01 -7.17 -0.80
N GLN A 118 0.02 -6.85 -2.09
CA GLN A 118 1.27 -6.75 -2.85
C GLN A 118 2.17 -5.60 -2.38
N THR A 119 1.58 -4.49 -1.91
CA THR A 119 2.32 -3.28 -1.53
C THR A 119 2.66 -3.23 -0.03
N GLN A 120 2.12 -4.14 0.78
CA GLN A 120 2.28 -4.16 2.24
C GLN A 120 3.74 -4.31 2.69
N GLY A 121 4.56 -5.08 1.98
CA GLY A 121 6.00 -5.21 2.29
C GLY A 121 6.81 -3.96 1.89
N LEU A 122 6.44 -3.33 0.78
CA LEU A 122 7.18 -2.20 0.21
C LEU A 122 7.02 -0.90 1.01
N LYS A 123 5.91 -0.74 1.73
CA LYS A 123 5.63 0.49 2.49
C LYS A 123 6.57 0.72 3.68
N HIS A 124 7.10 -0.36 4.26
CA HIS A 124 7.94 -0.29 5.46
C HIS A 124 9.42 -0.13 5.13
N LEU A 125 9.85 -0.54 3.92
CA LEU A 125 11.26 -0.53 3.54
C LEU A 125 11.94 0.83 3.67
N PRO A 126 11.35 1.96 3.21
CA PRO A 126 12.01 3.25 3.35
C PRO A 126 12.28 3.60 4.80
N LEU A 127 11.25 3.57 5.66
CA LEU A 127 11.39 3.91 7.08
C LEU A 127 12.41 3.02 7.79
N THR A 128 12.42 1.72 7.50
CA THR A 128 13.40 0.78 8.06
C THR A 128 14.83 1.12 7.62
N VAL A 129 15.05 1.41 6.34
CA VAL A 129 16.39 1.77 5.81
C VAL A 129 16.91 3.05 6.45
N TYR A 130 16.11 4.13 6.46
CA TYR A 130 16.53 5.41 7.07
C TYR A 130 16.73 5.29 8.60
N SER A 131 15.95 4.44 9.27
CA SER A 131 16.11 4.21 10.72
C SER A 131 17.34 3.35 11.02
N ALA A 132 17.66 2.36 10.19
CA ALA A 132 18.89 1.58 10.29
C ALA A 132 20.13 2.48 10.11
N GLY A 133 20.10 3.42 9.16
CA GLY A 133 21.14 4.43 9.03
C GLY A 133 21.29 5.31 10.27
N ASN A 134 20.18 5.73 10.90
CA ASN A 134 20.26 6.46 12.17
C ASN A 134 20.92 5.64 13.30
N VAL A 135 20.61 4.34 13.40
CA VAL A 135 21.27 3.47 14.38
C VAL A 135 22.77 3.39 14.11
N LEU A 136 23.17 3.27 12.85
CA LEU A 136 24.58 3.22 12.47
C LEU A 136 25.31 4.54 12.78
N LEU A 137 24.63 5.67 12.62
CA LEU A 137 25.14 6.99 13.04
C LEU A 137 25.30 7.11 14.56
N LEU A 138 24.36 6.59 15.34
CA LEU A 138 24.48 6.57 16.81
C LEU A 138 25.66 5.70 17.26
N VAL A 139 25.87 4.55 16.63
CA VAL A 139 27.06 3.71 16.87
C VAL A 139 28.34 4.48 16.55
N LEU A 140 28.36 5.20 15.43
CA LEU A 140 29.52 6.01 15.04
C LEU A 140 29.81 7.16 16.03
N LEU A 141 28.76 7.81 16.54
CA LEU A 141 28.87 8.83 17.59
C LEU A 141 29.41 8.24 18.90
N ALA A 142 28.96 7.04 19.28
CA ALA A 142 29.41 6.35 20.48
C ALA A 142 30.87 5.86 20.39
N ALA A 143 31.36 5.54 19.20
CA ALA A 143 32.70 4.99 18.98
C ALA A 143 33.86 5.99 19.21
N GLN A 144 33.58 7.29 19.40
CA GLN A 144 34.56 8.35 19.66
C GLN A 144 35.82 8.28 18.77
N LEU A 145 35.63 8.02 17.48
CA LEU A 145 36.72 7.92 16.52
C LEU A 145 37.38 9.28 16.25
N PRO A 146 38.67 9.30 15.87
CA PRO A 146 39.32 10.50 15.37
C PRO A 146 38.54 11.16 14.23
N LEU A 147 38.47 12.49 14.23
CA LEU A 147 37.58 13.31 13.38
C LEU A 147 37.64 12.95 11.89
N LYS A 148 38.83 12.64 11.35
CA LYS A 148 39.00 12.22 9.95
C LYS A 148 38.24 10.94 9.65
N TRP A 149 38.48 9.89 10.44
CA TRP A 149 37.81 8.59 10.28
C TRP A 149 36.32 8.68 10.58
N HIS A 150 35.93 9.46 11.59
CA HIS A 150 34.53 9.75 11.87
C HIS A 150 33.81 10.33 10.65
N THR A 151 34.40 11.33 9.98
CA THR A 151 33.80 11.98 8.81
C THR A 151 33.71 11.03 7.61
N TYR A 152 34.75 10.23 7.33
CA TYR A 152 34.69 9.24 6.25
C TYR A 152 33.59 8.20 6.48
N MET A 153 33.46 7.70 7.71
CA MET A 153 32.41 6.74 8.07
C MET A 153 31.02 7.40 7.97
N LEU A 154 30.87 8.65 8.44
CA LEU A 154 29.62 9.41 8.33
C LEU A 154 29.17 9.52 6.87
N LEU A 155 30.06 9.98 5.98
CA LEU A 155 29.77 10.12 4.56
C LEU A 155 29.49 8.76 3.88
N SER A 156 30.23 7.73 4.26
CA SER A 156 30.03 6.37 3.77
C SER A 156 28.65 5.83 4.15
N ILE A 157 28.20 6.04 5.39
CA ILE A 157 26.87 5.64 5.86
C ILE A 157 25.78 6.36 5.07
N LEU A 158 25.91 7.68 4.85
CA LEU A 158 24.95 8.46 4.06
C LEU A 158 24.92 7.98 2.59
N GLY A 159 26.07 7.71 1.99
CA GLY A 159 26.16 7.18 0.63
C GLY A 159 25.54 5.79 0.50
N LEU A 160 25.77 4.90 1.47
CA LEU A 160 25.17 3.57 1.50
C LEU A 160 23.66 3.63 1.72
N GLU A 161 23.19 4.52 2.61
CA GLU A 161 21.76 4.77 2.81
C GLU A 161 21.09 5.21 1.50
N LEU A 162 21.71 6.13 0.76
CA LEU A 162 21.22 6.56 -0.56
C LEU A 162 21.18 5.41 -1.57
N LEU A 163 22.26 4.61 -1.63
CA LEU A 163 22.40 3.50 -2.56
C LEU A 163 21.32 2.43 -2.35
N VAL A 164 20.90 2.20 -1.10
CA VAL A 164 19.84 1.24 -0.78
C VAL A 164 18.45 1.88 -0.88
N ALA A 165 18.27 3.11 -0.38
CA ALA A 165 16.97 3.76 -0.33
C ALA A 165 16.43 4.15 -1.72
N LEU A 166 17.29 4.63 -2.63
CA LEU A 166 16.88 5.07 -3.96
C LEU A 166 16.24 3.94 -4.79
N PRO A 167 16.88 2.77 -4.99
CA PRO A 167 16.27 1.65 -5.71
C PRO A 167 14.95 1.20 -5.08
N CYS A 168 14.87 1.15 -3.75
CA CYS A 168 13.64 0.77 -3.05
C CYS A 168 12.49 1.76 -3.33
N LEU A 169 12.76 3.06 -3.25
CA LEU A 169 11.77 4.12 -3.53
C LEU A 169 11.37 4.15 -5.01
N LEU A 170 12.33 3.95 -5.93
CA LEU A 170 12.06 3.86 -7.36
C LEU A 170 11.19 2.66 -7.69
N TYR A 171 11.53 1.47 -7.16
CA TYR A 171 10.72 0.26 -7.37
C TYR A 171 9.29 0.43 -6.86
N TYR A 172 9.13 0.99 -5.66
CA TYR A 172 7.80 1.35 -5.12
C TYR A 172 7.06 2.32 -6.05
N THR A 173 7.74 3.37 -6.52
CA THR A 173 7.14 4.39 -7.38
C THR A 173 6.70 3.80 -8.72
N VAL A 174 7.52 2.95 -9.36
CA VAL A 174 7.15 2.24 -10.59
C VAL A 174 5.92 1.36 -10.38
N LYS A 175 5.86 0.61 -9.27
CA LYS A 175 4.69 -0.22 -8.94
C LYS A 175 3.41 0.61 -8.75
N VAL A 176 3.50 1.74 -8.07
CA VAL A 176 2.36 2.65 -7.89
C VAL A 176 1.97 3.33 -9.21
N MET A 177 2.94 3.74 -10.03
CA MET A 177 2.69 4.33 -11.35
C MET A 177 2.05 3.33 -12.31
N GLN A 178 2.49 2.08 -12.30
CA GLN A 178 1.89 1.00 -13.08
C GLN A 178 0.42 0.82 -12.68
N PHE A 179 0.14 0.73 -11.37
CA PHE A 179 -1.24 0.64 -10.87
C PHE A 179 -2.09 1.87 -11.23
N ASN A 180 -1.53 3.08 -11.11
CA ASN A 180 -2.22 4.32 -11.50
C ASN A 180 -2.49 4.38 -13.02
N ARG A 181 -1.59 3.83 -13.85
CA ARG A 181 -1.71 3.81 -15.31
C ARG A 181 -2.73 2.76 -15.78
N GLU A 182 -2.76 1.61 -15.11
CA GLU A 182 -3.69 0.51 -15.44
C GLU A 182 -5.15 0.85 -15.10
N ARG A 183 -5.41 1.95 -14.37
CA ARG A 183 -6.76 2.36 -13.93
C ARG A 183 -7.56 1.19 -13.38
N ALA A 184 -6.90 0.33 -12.61
CA ALA A 184 -7.47 -0.94 -12.17
C ALA A 184 -8.83 -0.69 -11.51
N ALA A 185 -9.88 -1.30 -12.07
CA ALA A 185 -11.21 -1.24 -11.50
C ALA A 185 -11.19 -1.90 -10.10
N PRO A 186 -12.08 -1.49 -9.17
CA PRO A 186 -12.17 -2.12 -7.85
C PRO A 186 -12.22 -3.65 -7.96
N ASP A 187 -11.48 -4.38 -7.10
CA ASP A 187 -11.31 -5.85 -7.21
C ASP A 187 -12.67 -6.59 -7.35
N VAL A 188 -13.72 -6.09 -6.68
CA VAL A 188 -15.10 -6.61 -6.75
C VAL A 188 -15.72 -6.51 -8.16
N SER A 189 -15.49 -5.39 -8.85
CA SER A 189 -16.01 -5.19 -10.21
C SER A 189 -15.26 -6.00 -11.27
N GLN A 190 -13.99 -6.37 -11.01
CA GLN A 190 -13.20 -7.19 -11.93
C GLN A 190 -13.60 -8.67 -11.83
N GLU A 191 -13.92 -9.13 -10.62
CA GLU A 191 -14.47 -10.47 -10.38
C GLU A 191 -15.85 -10.60 -11.06
N GLU A 192 -16.74 -9.62 -10.85
CA GLU A 192 -18.03 -9.55 -11.56
C GLU A 192 -17.88 -9.49 -13.10
N HIS A 193 -16.92 -8.74 -13.64
CA HIS A 193 -16.71 -8.68 -15.09
C HIS A 193 -16.15 -9.99 -15.65
N SER A 194 -15.31 -10.70 -14.91
CA SER A 194 -14.81 -12.03 -15.33
C SER A 194 -15.90 -13.09 -15.29
N HIS A 195 -16.77 -13.05 -14.29
CA HIS A 195 -17.97 -13.89 -14.23
C HIS A 195 -18.95 -13.52 -15.34
N ASN A 196 -19.23 -12.24 -15.55
CA ASN A 196 -20.10 -11.78 -16.63
C ASN A 196 -19.52 -12.10 -18.01
N PHE A 197 -18.20 -11.99 -18.23
CA PHE A 197 -17.56 -12.35 -19.51
C PHE A 197 -17.60 -13.86 -19.77
N SER A 198 -17.51 -14.69 -18.72
CA SER A 198 -17.74 -16.13 -18.84
C SER A 198 -19.20 -16.45 -19.17
N VAL A 199 -20.14 -15.61 -18.72
CA VAL A 199 -21.57 -15.74 -18.98
C VAL A 199 -21.97 -15.15 -20.35
N THR A 200 -21.35 -14.05 -20.81
CA THR A 200 -21.68 -13.35 -22.07
C THR A 200 -21.00 -13.94 -23.31
N ASN A 201 -20.04 -14.86 -23.16
CA ASN A 201 -19.61 -15.71 -24.28
C ASN A 201 -20.64 -16.81 -24.62
N LEU A 202 -21.72 -16.92 -23.84
CA LEU A 202 -22.97 -17.54 -24.27
C LEU A 202 -23.89 -16.41 -24.76
N SER A 203 -23.81 -16.10 -26.05
CA SER A 203 -24.58 -15.02 -26.68
C SER A 203 -26.08 -15.16 -26.41
N THR A 204 -26.66 -14.07 -25.91
CA THR A 204 -27.95 -13.50 -26.32
C THR A 204 -28.94 -14.47 -26.96
N GLU A 205 -29.82 -15.05 -26.15
CA GLU A 205 -31.19 -15.31 -26.60
C GLU A 205 -32.12 -15.17 -25.40
N THR A 206 -33.12 -14.31 -25.58
CA THR A 206 -34.25 -14.13 -24.68
C THR A 206 -34.92 -15.48 -24.42
N GLY A 207 -34.81 -15.99 -23.19
CA GLY A 207 -35.48 -17.21 -22.78
C GLY A 207 -35.26 -17.45 -21.30
N PHE A 208 -36.33 -17.37 -20.53
CA PHE A 208 -36.43 -17.95 -19.20
C PHE A 208 -35.84 -19.37 -19.22
N ARG A 209 -34.71 -19.58 -18.54
CA ARG A 209 -34.09 -20.90 -18.34
C ARG A 209 -33.78 -21.09 -16.85
N GLU A 210 -34.85 -21.20 -16.08
CA GLU A 210 -34.88 -21.83 -14.76
C GLU A 210 -34.35 -23.28 -14.90
N GLY A 211 -33.31 -23.66 -14.14
CA GLY A 211 -32.84 -25.05 -14.12
C GLY A 211 -31.38 -25.20 -13.71
N SER A 212 -30.42 -24.78 -14.53
CA SER A 212 -29.05 -25.28 -14.37
C SER A 212 -28.24 -24.63 -13.24
N SER A 213 -28.50 -23.37 -12.89
CA SER A 213 -27.77 -22.71 -11.78
C SER A 213 -28.35 -23.06 -10.41
N LEU A 214 -29.66 -23.25 -10.29
CA LEU A 214 -30.29 -23.64 -9.03
C LEU A 214 -29.97 -25.11 -8.73
N GLU A 215 -29.99 -26.00 -9.73
CA GLU A 215 -29.73 -27.42 -9.53
C GLU A 215 -28.27 -27.69 -9.16
N GLU A 216 -27.30 -26.99 -9.77
CA GLU A 216 -25.88 -27.07 -9.37
C GLU A 216 -25.63 -26.46 -7.97
N VAL A 217 -26.32 -25.36 -7.62
CA VAL A 217 -26.22 -24.75 -6.29
C VAL A 217 -26.91 -25.63 -5.24
N VAL A 218 -28.03 -26.27 -5.58
CA VAL A 218 -28.76 -27.22 -4.71
C VAL A 218 -27.94 -28.49 -4.50
N GLU A 219 -27.29 -29.01 -5.53
CA GLU A 219 -26.40 -30.18 -5.42
C GLU A 219 -25.20 -29.87 -4.52
N LYS A 220 -24.54 -28.71 -4.70
CA LYS A 220 -23.45 -28.29 -3.81
C LYS A 220 -23.90 -28.00 -2.38
N GLN A 221 -25.12 -27.50 -2.18
CA GLN A 221 -25.67 -27.31 -0.84
C GLN A 221 -26.09 -28.64 -0.19
N ALA A 222 -26.60 -29.60 -0.96
CA ALA A 222 -26.94 -30.93 -0.47
C ALA A 222 -25.69 -31.67 0.02
N ASP A 223 -24.59 -31.62 -0.74
CA ASP A 223 -23.31 -32.21 -0.35
C ASP A 223 -22.77 -31.59 0.96
N LEU A 224 -22.88 -30.27 1.12
CA LEU A 224 -22.43 -29.59 2.33
C LEU A 224 -23.29 -29.96 3.54
N ILE A 225 -24.60 -30.09 3.37
CA ILE A 225 -25.52 -30.52 4.43
C ILE A 225 -25.21 -31.97 4.83
N GLU A 226 -24.99 -32.86 3.86
CA GLU A 226 -24.65 -34.25 4.14
C GLU A 226 -23.30 -34.37 4.87
N TYR A 227 -22.29 -33.61 4.41
CA TYR A 227 -21.00 -33.52 5.09
C TYR A 227 -21.13 -33.02 6.53
N LEU A 228 -21.87 -31.94 6.76
CA LEU A 228 -22.09 -31.38 8.10
C LEU A 228 -22.87 -32.34 9.01
N LYS A 229 -23.82 -33.11 8.46
CA LYS A 229 -24.58 -34.12 9.19
C LYS A 229 -23.69 -35.32 9.56
N GLN A 230 -22.87 -35.81 8.64
CA GLN A 230 -21.89 -36.85 8.94
C GLN A 230 -20.88 -36.37 10.00
N HIS A 231 -20.41 -35.13 9.90
CA HIS A 231 -19.49 -34.56 10.87
C HIS A 231 -20.13 -34.42 12.27
N ASN A 232 -21.36 -33.92 12.36
CA ASN A 232 -22.08 -33.82 13.64
C ASN A 232 -22.38 -35.18 14.26
N THR A 233 -22.74 -36.19 13.47
CA THR A 233 -22.97 -37.55 14.00
C THR A 233 -21.68 -38.19 14.48
N LEU A 234 -20.57 -37.98 13.78
CA LEU A 234 -19.24 -38.43 14.22
C LEU A 234 -18.83 -37.72 15.53
N LEU A 235 -19.03 -36.40 15.61
CA LEU A 235 -18.74 -35.62 16.80
C LEU A 235 -19.60 -36.05 17.99
N SER A 236 -20.90 -36.28 17.76
CA SER A 236 -21.83 -36.79 18.78
C SER A 236 -21.44 -38.18 19.26
N LYS A 237 -21.02 -39.08 18.37
CA LYS A 237 -20.49 -40.41 18.76
C LYS A 237 -19.22 -40.29 19.58
N ARG A 238 -18.31 -39.38 19.23
CA ARG A 238 -17.09 -39.12 20.02
C ARG A 238 -17.42 -38.56 21.40
N LEU A 239 -18.35 -37.60 21.48
CA LEU A 239 -18.83 -37.06 22.75
C LEU A 239 -19.45 -38.15 23.62
N LEU A 240 -20.38 -38.96 23.08
CA LEU A 240 -21.00 -40.07 23.82
C LEU A 240 -19.95 -41.10 24.29
N ASN A 241 -18.95 -41.41 23.48
CA ASN A 241 -17.88 -42.33 23.85
C ASN A 241 -17.00 -41.75 24.99
N LEU A 242 -16.73 -40.44 24.96
CA LEU A 242 -16.00 -39.76 26.03
C LEU A 242 -16.82 -39.67 27.33
N THR A 243 -18.13 -39.42 27.24
CA THR A 243 -19.02 -39.40 28.40
C THR A 243 -19.28 -40.80 28.98
N ALA A 244 -19.18 -41.86 28.18
CA ALA A 244 -19.31 -43.25 28.64
C ALA A 244 -18.02 -43.81 29.30
N GLN A 245 -16.89 -43.12 29.15
CA GLN A 245 -15.60 -43.46 29.79
C GLN A 245 -15.42 -42.77 31.16
N HIS A 246 -16.44 -42.11 31.69
CA HIS A 246 -16.46 -41.42 32.97
C HIS A 246 -17.68 -41.84 33.81
#